data_AF-Z9JFK3-F1
#
_entry.id   AF-Z9JFK3-F1
#
_cell.length_a   1.000
_cell.length_b   1.000
_cell.length_c   1.000
_cell.angle_alpha   90.00
_cell.angle_beta   90.00
_cell.angle_gamma   90.00
#
_symmetry.space_group_name_H-M   'P 1'
#
loop_
_entity.id
_entity.type
_entity.pdbx_description
1 polymer ?
#
loop_
_entity_poly.entity_id
_entity_poly.type
_entity_poly.pdbx_seq_one_letter_code
_entity_poly.pdbx_strand_id
1 'polypeptide(L)'
;MLLQASLLNRSNVNVKAIPYDPKVQGGSNKAGHVKVFKSEALTDQDIKNYAQKLAGDVPLKQVSPGIYLAKLSDGTSVRLRSVSSSQKETGARWTIDIENNPSLRDITKETVELKFR
;
A
#
# COMPACT_ATOMS: atom_id res chain seq x y z
N MET A 1 18.58 6.04 -3.59
CA MET A 1 17.47 6.94 -3.26
C MET A 1 16.63 6.24 -2.19
N LEU A 2 16.83 6.59 -0.92
CA LEU A 2 16.22 5.91 0.23
C LEU A 2 14.74 6.30 0.34
N LEU A 3 13.83 5.32 0.32
CA LEU A 3 12.44 5.49 0.75
C LEU A 3 12.43 5.77 2.27
N GLN A 4 12.71 7.01 2.65
CA GLN A 4 12.46 7.49 4.01
C GLN A 4 10.99 7.88 4.13
N ALA A 5 10.35 7.30 5.15
CA ALA A 5 8.94 7.40 5.48
C ALA A 5 8.52 8.82 5.87
N SER A 6 8.16 9.66 4.88
CA SER A 6 7.32 10.85 5.09
C SER A 6 5.96 10.65 4.43
N LEU A 7 5.25 9.66 4.96
CA LEU A 7 3.87 9.41 4.60
C LEU A 7 3.00 10.26 5.53
N LEU A 8 2.21 11.17 4.93
CA LEU A 8 1.11 11.93 5.53
C LEU A 8 1.47 13.33 6.11
N ASN A 9 1.86 14.30 5.28
CA ASN A 9 2.03 15.70 5.71
C ASN A 9 0.73 16.46 6.12
N ARG A 10 -0.40 15.78 6.35
CA ARG A 10 -1.59 16.36 7.01
C ARG A 10 -1.83 15.84 8.43
N SER A 11 -1.19 14.74 8.78
CA SER A 11 -1.31 14.05 10.07
C SER A 11 0.12 13.72 10.47
N ASN A 12 0.67 14.36 11.50
CA ASN A 12 2.06 14.16 12.00
C ASN A 12 2.31 12.72 12.55
N VAL A 13 1.73 11.70 11.93
CA VAL A 13 1.74 10.30 12.32
C VAL A 13 2.90 9.63 11.60
N ASN A 14 3.96 9.34 12.37
CA ASN A 14 5.05 8.51 11.89
C ASN A 14 4.58 7.05 11.82
N VAL A 15 4.25 6.59 10.61
CA VAL A 15 3.82 5.21 10.36
C VAL A 15 5.05 4.32 10.19
N LYS A 16 5.25 3.39 11.12
CA LYS A 16 6.40 2.47 11.09
C LYS A 16 6.06 1.19 10.33
N ALA A 17 6.90 0.85 9.35
CA ALA A 17 6.87 -0.47 8.74
C ALA A 17 7.33 -1.53 9.74
N ILE A 18 6.68 -2.69 9.75
CA ILE A 18 7.13 -3.88 10.46
C ILE A 18 8.26 -4.48 9.62
N PRO A 19 9.49 -4.61 10.16
CA PRO A 19 10.60 -5.23 9.45
C PRO A 19 10.26 -6.65 9.01
N TYR A 20 10.97 -7.15 7.99
CA TYR A 20 10.92 -8.59 7.71
C TYR A 20 11.57 -9.34 8.87
N ASP A 21 10.80 -10.24 9.48
CA ASP A 21 11.27 -11.25 10.41
C ASP A 21 10.62 -12.57 9.99
N PRO A 22 11.39 -13.61 9.61
CA PRO A 22 10.83 -14.90 9.21
C PRO A 22 9.99 -15.58 10.30
N LYS A 23 10.13 -15.17 11.56
CA LYS A 23 9.34 -15.68 12.69
C LYS A 23 8.03 -14.92 12.88
N VAL A 24 7.86 -13.77 12.22
CA VAL A 24 6.65 -12.95 12.31
C VAL A 24 5.75 -13.26 11.11
N GLN A 25 4.71 -14.03 11.36
CA GLN A 25 3.67 -14.29 10.36
C GLN A 25 2.99 -12.98 9.94
N GLY A 26 2.81 -12.80 8.63
CA GLY A 26 2.13 -11.64 8.06
C GLY A 26 2.90 -10.32 8.14
N GLY A 27 4.23 -10.37 8.36
CA GLY A 27 5.11 -9.20 8.26
C GLY A 27 5.50 -8.82 6.82
N SER A 28 6.31 -7.77 6.68
CA SER A 28 6.91 -7.41 5.37
C SER A 28 7.73 -8.56 4.81
N ASN A 29 7.79 -8.74 3.49
CA ASN A 29 8.49 -9.88 2.91
C ASN A 29 10.00 -9.63 2.68
N LYS A 30 10.77 -10.73 2.54
CA LYS A 30 12.21 -10.69 2.27
C LYS A 30 12.54 -10.00 0.94
N ALA A 31 11.71 -10.20 -0.08
CA ALA A 31 11.89 -9.66 -1.42
C ALA A 31 11.60 -8.15 -1.53
N GLY A 32 11.04 -7.53 -0.48
CA GLY A 32 10.93 -6.08 -0.35
C GLY A 32 9.73 -5.43 -1.05
N HIS A 33 8.96 -6.16 -1.87
CA HIS A 33 7.77 -5.63 -2.55
C HIS A 33 6.51 -5.66 -1.68
N VAL A 34 6.50 -6.39 -0.55
CA VAL A 34 5.42 -6.33 0.45
C VAL A 34 5.90 -5.59 1.69
N LYS A 35 5.22 -4.51 2.04
CA LYS A 35 5.45 -3.74 3.28
C LYS A 35 4.19 -3.72 4.13
N VAL A 36 4.34 -4.06 5.41
CA VAL A 36 3.25 -4.03 6.39
C VAL A 36 3.50 -2.92 7.38
N PHE A 37 2.51 -2.08 7.60
CA PHE A 37 2.57 -0.89 8.45
C PHE A 37 1.65 -1.05 9.65
N LYS A 38 2.13 -0.62 10.82
CA LYS A 38 1.30 -0.39 12.00
C LYS A 38 0.45 0.86 11.75
N SER A 39 -0.86 0.71 11.66
CA SER A 39 -1.79 1.74 11.21
C SER A 39 -2.84 2.11 12.25
N GLU A 40 -2.66 1.70 13.51
CA GLU A 40 -3.59 1.98 14.61
C GLU A 40 -3.81 3.49 14.81
N ALA A 41 -2.82 4.31 14.46
CA ALA A 41 -2.88 5.77 14.48
C ALA A 41 -3.49 6.40 13.21
N LEU A 42 -3.88 5.60 12.21
CA LEU A 42 -4.47 6.06 10.96
C LEU A 42 -5.97 5.75 10.91
N THR A 43 -6.73 6.73 10.45
CA THR A 43 -8.10 6.50 10.03
C THR A 43 -8.13 5.82 8.66
N ASP A 44 -9.25 5.18 8.34
CA ASP A 44 -9.49 4.65 6.98
C ASP A 44 -9.38 5.75 5.92
N GLN A 45 -9.79 6.98 6.26
CA GLN A 45 -9.70 8.12 5.35
C GLN A 45 -8.25 8.54 5.10
N ASP A 46 -7.36 8.45 6.10
CA ASP A 46 -5.93 8.72 5.90
C ASP A 46 -5.32 7.75 4.89
N ILE A 47 -5.66 6.46 4.99
CA ILE A 47 -5.17 5.42 4.08
C ILE A 47 -5.74 5.64 2.67
N LYS A 48 -7.03 5.97 2.54
CA LYS A 48 -7.66 6.34 1.26
C LYS A 48 -7.01 7.56 0.62
N ASN A 49 -6.75 8.60 1.41
CA ASN A 49 -6.07 9.82 0.96
C ASN A 49 -4.65 9.51 0.49
N TYR A 50 -3.93 8.64 1.19
CA TYR A 50 -2.61 8.21 0.75
C TYR A 50 -2.64 7.42 -0.56
N ALA A 51 -3.60 6.50 -0.71
CA ALA A 51 -3.82 5.80 -1.98
C ALA A 51 -4.12 6.79 -3.12
N GLN A 52 -4.93 7.82 -2.87
CA GLN A 52 -5.21 8.86 -3.85
C GLN A 52 -3.95 9.66 -4.20
N LYS A 53 -3.09 9.98 -3.22
CA LYS A 53 -1.80 10.65 -3.48
C LYS A 53 -0.91 9.83 -4.41
N LEU A 54 -0.90 8.50 -4.28
CA LEU A 54 -0.16 7.61 -5.18
C LEU A 54 -0.76 7.57 -6.59
N ALA A 55 -2.09 7.74 -6.71
CA ALA A 55 -2.78 7.81 -8.00
C ALA A 55 -2.68 9.19 -8.69
N GLY A 56 -2.18 10.20 -7.99
CA GLY A 56 -2.11 11.58 -8.49
C GLY A 56 -3.51 12.16 -8.73
N ASP A 57 -3.69 12.82 -9.88
CA ASP A 57 -4.96 13.43 -10.27
C ASP A 57 -5.99 12.43 -10.81
N VAL A 58 -5.60 11.17 -11.04
CA VAL A 58 -6.53 10.12 -11.48
C VAL A 58 -7.35 9.66 -10.28
N PRO A 59 -8.68 9.82 -10.28
CA PRO A 59 -9.50 9.47 -9.12
C PRO A 59 -9.58 7.96 -8.93
N LEU A 60 -9.47 7.51 -7.69
CA LEU A 60 -9.79 6.14 -7.29
C LEU A 60 -11.30 5.91 -7.41
N LYS A 61 -11.72 5.12 -8.39
CA LYS A 61 -13.13 4.76 -8.60
C LYS A 61 -13.46 3.43 -7.94
N GLN A 62 -14.58 3.37 -7.23
CA GLN A 62 -15.04 2.11 -6.66
C GLN A 62 -15.50 1.17 -7.77
N VAL A 63 -14.86 0.01 -7.88
CA VAL A 63 -15.20 -1.02 -8.90
C VAL A 63 -15.93 -2.21 -8.29
N SER A 64 -15.87 -2.35 -6.96
CA SER A 64 -16.62 -3.33 -6.16
C SER A 64 -16.67 -2.85 -4.70
N PRO A 65 -17.56 -3.41 -3.85
CA PRO A 65 -17.55 -3.11 -2.42
C PRO A 65 -16.14 -3.26 -1.81
N GLY A 66 -15.60 -2.18 -1.25
CA GLY A 66 -14.27 -2.18 -0.64
C GLY A 66 -13.09 -2.24 -1.61
N ILE A 67 -13.29 -2.10 -2.92
CA ILE A 67 -12.22 -2.11 -3.93
C ILE A 67 -12.31 -0.87 -4.81
N TYR A 68 -11.23 -0.09 -4.84
CA TYR A 68 -11.09 1.12 -5.62
C TYR A 68 -9.88 1.02 -6.55
N LEU A 69 -10.01 1.52 -7.78
CA LEU A 69 -8.98 1.41 -8.81
C LEU A 69 -8.78 2.73 -9.54
N ALA A 70 -7.51 3.08 -9.76
CA ALA A 70 -7.07 4.10 -10.70
C ALA A 70 -6.08 3.46 -11.69
N LYS A 71 -6.28 3.73 -12.98
CA LYS A 71 -5.37 3.35 -14.06
C LYS A 71 -4.75 4.62 -14.64
N LEU A 72 -3.44 4.76 -14.52
CA LEU A 72 -2.69 5.94 -14.94
C LEU A 72 -2.25 5.78 -16.40
N SER A 73 -1.93 6.90 -17.05
CA SER A 73 -1.52 6.94 -18.46
C SER A 73 -0.18 6.25 -18.75
N ASP A 74 0.68 6.11 -17.74
CA ASP A 74 1.96 5.42 -17.81
C ASP A 74 1.84 3.88 -17.69
N GLY A 75 0.61 3.38 -17.57
CA GLY A 75 0.30 1.96 -17.38
C GLY A 75 0.24 1.52 -15.91
N THR A 76 0.58 2.40 -14.95
CA THR A 76 0.48 2.10 -13.52
C THR A 76 -0.97 1.86 -13.13
N SER A 77 -1.23 0.79 -12.36
CA SER A 77 -2.52 0.61 -11.67
C SER A 77 -2.33 0.75 -10.17
N VAL A 78 -3.13 1.60 -9.54
CA VAL A 78 -3.20 1.76 -8.08
C VAL A 78 -4.55 1.21 -7.62
N ARG A 79 -4.52 0.12 -6.85
CA ARG A 79 -5.72 -0.52 -6.32
C ARG A 79 -5.72 -0.45 -4.80
N LEU A 80 -6.73 0.19 -4.22
CA LEU A 80 -7.00 0.15 -2.78
C LEU A 80 -8.07 -0.89 -2.49
N ARG A 81 -7.82 -1.80 -1.55
CA ARG A 81 -8.76 -2.87 -1.18
C ARG A 81 -8.81 -3.14 0.31
N SER A 82 -10.03 -3.34 0.85
CA SER A 82 -10.25 -3.80 2.24
C SER A 82 -10.39 -5.33 2.35
N VAL A 83 -10.41 -6.03 1.22
CA VAL A 83 -10.50 -7.49 1.13
C VAL A 83 -9.20 -8.08 0.59
N SER A 84 -8.70 -9.13 1.23
CA SER A 84 -7.49 -9.86 0.81
C SER A 84 -7.54 -11.31 1.26
N SER A 85 -7.07 -12.23 0.41
CA SER A 85 -6.77 -13.60 0.83
C SER A 85 -5.78 -13.65 2.00
N SER A 86 -4.78 -12.76 2.01
CA SER A 86 -3.77 -12.62 3.06
C SER A 86 -4.23 -11.86 4.32
N GLN A 87 -5.51 -11.48 4.41
CA GLN A 87 -6.02 -10.64 5.51
C GLN A 87 -5.94 -11.37 6.85
N LYS A 88 -6.17 -12.69 6.88
CA LYS A 88 -6.11 -13.48 8.11
C LYS A 88 -4.70 -13.55 8.68
N GLU A 89 -3.70 -13.62 7.82
CA GLU A 89 -2.28 -13.72 8.19
C GLU A 89 -1.70 -12.36 8.55
N THR A 90 -2.09 -11.32 7.82
CA THR A 90 -1.49 -9.97 7.99
C THR A 90 -2.28 -9.08 8.94
N GLY A 91 -3.56 -9.35 9.19
CA GLY A 91 -4.44 -8.46 9.94
C GLY A 91 -4.71 -7.11 9.24
N ALA A 92 -4.37 -6.99 7.95
CA ALA A 92 -4.48 -5.72 7.24
C ALA A 92 -5.95 -5.32 7.05
N ARG A 93 -6.29 -4.08 7.43
CA ARG A 93 -7.60 -3.46 7.21
C ARG A 93 -7.72 -2.91 5.79
N TRP A 94 -6.61 -2.44 5.23
CA TRP A 94 -6.49 -1.95 3.87
C TRP A 94 -5.17 -2.41 3.24
N THR A 95 -5.18 -2.67 1.94
CA THR A 95 -3.99 -2.90 1.12
C THR A 95 -4.02 -1.99 -0.11
N ILE A 96 -2.88 -1.36 -0.43
CA ILE A 96 -2.66 -0.66 -1.70
C ILE A 96 -1.74 -1.54 -2.56
N ASP A 97 -2.23 -1.94 -3.73
CA ASP A 97 -1.42 -2.59 -4.75
C ASP A 97 -0.98 -1.55 -5.78
N ILE A 98 0.30 -1.59 -6.15
CA ILE A 98 0.89 -0.79 -7.22
C ILE A 98 1.44 -1.77 -8.25
N GLU A 99 0.83 -1.77 -9.43
CA GLU A 99 1.14 -2.69 -10.53
C GLU A 99 1.66 -1.91 -11.74
N ASN A 100 2.55 -2.53 -12.51
CA ASN A 100 3.03 -2.05 -13.81
C ASN A 100 3.72 -0.68 -13.83
N ASN A 101 4.10 -0.15 -12.67
CA ASN A 101 4.76 1.14 -12.56
C ASN A 101 6.14 1.13 -13.24
N PRO A 102 6.36 1.94 -14.31
CA PRO A 102 7.62 1.94 -15.05
C PRO A 102 8.85 2.26 -14.19
N SER A 103 8.71 3.14 -13.19
CA SER A 103 9.81 3.55 -12.31
C SER A 103 10.25 2.45 -11.33
N LEU A 104 9.44 1.41 -11.13
CA LEU A 104 9.73 0.30 -10.24
C LEU A 104 10.29 -0.92 -10.97
N ARG A 105 10.31 -0.94 -12.31
CA ARG A 105 10.66 -2.14 -13.11
C ARG A 105 12.08 -2.66 -12.85
N ASP A 106 13.02 -1.77 -12.56
CA ASP A 106 14.41 -2.13 -12.25
C ASP A 106 14.58 -2.58 -10.79
N ILE A 107 13.56 -2.36 -9.94
CA ILE A 107 13.56 -2.72 -8.53
C ILE A 107 12.81 -4.05 -8.32
N THR A 108 11.64 -4.19 -8.95
CA THR A 108 10.79 -5.36 -8.85
C THR A 108 9.90 -5.48 -10.08
N LYS A 109 9.67 -6.73 -10.51
CA LYS A 109 8.64 -7.07 -11.51
C LYS A 109 7.31 -7.46 -10.86
N GLU A 110 7.32 -7.71 -9.55
CA GLU A 110 6.16 -8.06 -8.75
C GLU A 110 5.30 -6.85 -8.43
N THR A 111 4.03 -7.09 -8.14
CA THR A 111 3.14 -6.10 -7.51
C THR A 111 3.74 -5.63 -6.19
N VAL A 112 3.83 -4.30 -6.02
CA VAL A 112 4.15 -3.72 -4.72
C VAL A 112 2.88 -3.65 -3.88
N GLU A 113 2.90 -4.25 -2.70
CA GLU A 113 1.79 -4.24 -1.74
C GLU A 113 2.16 -3.43 -0.49
N LEU A 114 1.36 -2.41 -0.18
CA LEU A 114 1.43 -1.65 1.07
C LEU A 114 0.22 -2.03 1.93
N LYS A 115 0.45 -2.77 3.01
CA LYS A 115 -0.59 -3.29 3.91
C LYS A 115 -0.66 -2.49 5.19
N PHE A 116 -1.87 -2.12 5.61
CA PHE A 116 -2.12 -1.32 6.81
C PHE A 116 -2.85 -2.19 7.84
N ARG A 117 -2.12 -2.62 8.87
CA ARG A 117 -2.61 -3.42 10.00
C ARG A 117 -3.09 -2.51 11.11
#